data_AF-A0A9C8E656-F1
#
_entry.id   AF-A0A9C8E656-F1
#
_cell.length_a   1.000
_cell.length_b   1.000
_cell.length_c   1.000
_cell.angle_alpha   90.00
_cell.angle_beta   90.00
_cell.angle_gamma   90.00
#
_symmetry.space_group_name_H-M   'P 1'
#
loop_
_entity.id
_entity.type
_entity.pdbx_description
1 polymer ?
#
loop_
_entity_poly.entity_id
_entity_poly.type
_entity_poly.pdbx_seq_one_letter_code
_entity_poly.pdbx_strand_id
1 'polypeptide(L)' 'MPDFEPIIVAFTCHYCAYAAADLAGVMRLQYPPNIRIIKIPCTGKVDIRHILLAFEKGADGVFVAGCRIG' A
#
# COMPACT_ATOMS: atom_id res chain seq x y z
N MET A 1 2.66 9.34 -26.30
CA MET A 1 2.03 9.55 -24.99
C MET A 1 3.16 9.63 -23.99
N PRO A 2 3.26 10.64 -23.11
CA PRO A 2 4.25 10.57 -22.04
C PRO A 2 4.03 9.27 -21.27
N ASP A 3 5.10 8.59 -20.89
CA ASP A 3 5.03 7.33 -20.13
C ASP A 3 4.27 7.59 -18.81
N PHE A 4 3.09 6.99 -18.67
CA PHE A 4 2.25 7.13 -17.50
C PHE A 4 2.76 6.21 -16.38
N GLU A 5 3.19 6.78 -15.26
CA GLU A 5 3.58 6.02 -14.07
C GLU A 5 2.48 6.13 -13.00
N PRO A 6 1.71 5.04 -12.73
CA PRO A 6 0.55 5.12 -11.86
C PRO A 6 0.95 5.24 -10.39
N ILE A 7 0.38 6.19 -9.66
CA ILE A 7 0.61 6.33 -8.22
C ILE A 7 -0.30 5.35 -7.47
N ILE A 8 0.30 4.39 -6.75
CA ILE A 8 -0.43 3.39 -5.98
C ILE A 8 -0.29 3.69 -4.48
N VAL A 9 -1.41 3.88 -3.79
CA VAL A 9 -1.43 4.04 -2.32
C VAL A 9 -1.68 2.68 -1.67
N ALA A 10 -0.75 2.24 -0.83
CA ALA A 10 -0.80 0.93 -0.17
C ALA A 10 -1.07 1.07 1.33
N PHE A 11 -2.25 0.65 1.80
CA PHE A 11 -2.56 0.51 3.22
C PHE A 11 -2.06 -0.84 3.73
N THR A 12 -1.06 -0.83 4.61
CA THR A 12 -0.43 -2.05 5.11
C THR A 12 -0.63 -2.21 6.61
N CYS A 13 -1.08 -3.40 7.03
CA CYS A 13 -1.09 -3.71 8.46
C CYS A 13 0.33 -3.71 9.02
N HIS A 14 0.46 -3.22 10.27
CA HIS A 14 1.73 -3.09 10.94
C HIS A 14 2.48 -4.43 11.08
N TYR A 15 1.76 -5.50 11.39
CA TYR A 15 2.36 -6.76 11.84
C TYR A 15 2.83 -7.66 10.70
N CYS A 16 2.05 -7.79 9.61
CA CYS A 16 2.35 -8.73 8.54
C CYS A 16 2.76 -8.02 7.25
N ALA A 17 1.90 -7.13 6.73
CA ALA A 17 2.12 -6.53 5.42
C ALA A 17 3.27 -5.50 5.43
N TYR A 18 3.36 -4.67 6.45
CA TYR A 18 4.47 -3.72 6.59
C TYR A 18 5.80 -4.46 6.84
N ALA A 19 5.79 -5.49 7.70
CA ALA A 19 6.98 -6.34 7.91
C ALA A 19 7.44 -7.06 6.63
N ALA A 20 6.50 -7.49 5.78
CA ALA A 20 6.84 -8.06 4.47
C ALA A 20 7.46 -7.02 3.53
N ALA A 21 7.00 -5.76 3.56
CA ALA A 21 7.62 -4.67 2.81
C ALA A 21 9.04 -4.37 3.31
N ASP A 22 9.25 -4.36 4.63
CA ASP A 22 10.59 -4.20 5.22
C ASP A 22 11.52 -5.37 4.81
N LEU A 23 11.01 -6.61 4.83
CA LEU A 23 11.76 -7.78 4.38
C LEU A 23 12.13 -7.70 2.90
N ALA A 24 11.23 -7.23 2.04
CA ALA A 24 11.53 -6.99 0.63
C ALA A 24 12.68 -6.00 0.44
N GLY A 25 12.74 -4.95 1.28
CA GLY A 25 13.85 -4.01 1.33
C GLY A 25 15.17 -4.65 1.79
N VAL A 26 15.14 -5.46 2.85
CA VAL A 26 16.31 -6.21 3.35
C VAL A 26 16.86 -7.17 2.29
N MET A 27 15.96 -7.83 1.57
CA MET A 27 16.29 -8.75 0.47
C MET A 27 16.70 -8.02 -0.82
N ARG A 28 16.63 -6.68 -0.86
CA ARG A 28 16.93 -5.84 -2.03
C ARG A 28 16.10 -6.20 -3.27
N LEU A 29 14.87 -6.68 -3.06
CA LEU A 29 13.94 -6.97 -4.14
C LEU A 29 13.61 -5.67 -4.87
N GLN A 30 13.84 -5.65 -6.19
CA GLN A 30 13.48 -4.51 -7.01
C GLN A 30 11.98 -4.54 -7.29
N TYR A 31 11.33 -3.41 -7.07
CA TYR A 31 9.93 -3.19 -7.40
C TYR A 31 9.77 -1.76 -7.92
N PRO A 32 8.72 -1.47 -8.70
CA PRO A 32 8.48 -0.13 -9.22
C PRO A 32 8.36 0.92 -8.09
N PRO A 33 8.93 2.13 -8.24
CA PRO A 33 8.96 3.14 -7.18
C PRO A 33 7.63 3.88 -6.97
N ASN A 34 6.59 3.47 -7.69
CA ASN A 34 5.30 4.14 -7.78
C ASN A 34 4.32 3.79 -6.63
N ILE A 35 4.74 2.92 -5.71
CA ILE A 35 3.99 2.55 -4.50
C ILE A 35 4.33 3.47 -3.32
N ARG A 36 3.29 4.02 -2.67
CA ARG A 36 3.37 4.83 -1.45
C ARG A 36 2.70 4.10 -0.30
N ILE A 37 3.47 3.70 0.71
CA ILE A 37 2.97 2.89 1.84
C ILE A 37 2.42 3.79 2.95
N ILE A 38 1.20 3.51 3.37
CA ILE A 38 0.56 4.05 4.58
C ILE A 38 0.45 2.92 5.61
N LYS A 39 1.23 3.03 6.67
CA LYS A 39 1.25 2.09 7.79
C LYS A 39 0.03 2.31 8.69
N ILE A 40 -0.72 1.24 8.95
CA ILE A 40 -1.88 1.23 9.84
C ILE A 40 -1.77 0.09 10.86
N PRO A 41 -2.38 0.20 12.05
CA PRO A 41 -2.29 -0.86 13.06
C PRO A 41 -2.83 -2.20 12.57
N CYS A 42 -3.97 -2.21 11.87
CA CYS A 42 -4.60 -3.40 11.29
C CYS A 42 -5.46 -3.00 10.08
N THR A 43 -5.69 -3.93 9.14
CA THR A 43 -6.61 -3.71 8.01
C THR A 43 -8.05 -3.43 8.45
N GLY A 44 -8.45 -3.87 9.65
CA GLY A 44 -9.75 -3.52 10.23
C GLY A 44 -9.94 -2.01 10.49
N LYS A 45 -8.87 -1.21 10.47
CA LYS A 45 -8.96 0.26 10.57
C LYS A 45 -9.26 0.93 9.21
N VAL A 46 -9.06 0.22 8.10
CA VAL A 46 -9.36 0.74 6.77
C VAL A 46 -10.87 0.82 6.59
N ASP A 47 -11.34 2.03 6.35
CA ASP A 47 -12.72 2.31 5.98
C ASP A 47 -12.80 2.80 4.54
N ILE A 48 -13.95 2.63 3.90
CA ILE A 48 -14.18 3.07 2.51
C ILE A 48 -13.82 4.54 2.29
N ARG A 49 -14.01 5.41 3.29
CA ARG A 49 -13.64 6.83 3.21
C ARG A 49 -12.14 7.05 3.00
N HIS A 50 -11.29 6.18 3.53
CA HIS A 50 -9.85 6.27 3.30
C HIS A 50 -9.47 5.92 1.86
N ILE A 51 -10.17 4.93 1.28
CA ILE A 51 -9.98 4.51 -0.11
C ILE A 51 -10.44 5.62 -1.06
N LEU A 52 -11.63 6.17 -0.83
CA LEU A 52 -12.17 7.27 -1.63
C LEU A 52 -11.30 8.53 -1.54
N LEU A 53 -10.82 8.87 -0.34
CA LEU A 53 -9.90 9.99 -0.14
C LEU A 53 -8.57 9.78 -0.89
N ALA A 54 -8.08 8.55 -0.99
CA ALA A 54 -6.86 8.26 -1.74
C ALA A 54 -7.08 8.54 -3.25
N PHE A 55 -8.20 8.12 -3.81
CA PHE A 55 -8.58 8.43 -5.19
C PHE A 55 -8.81 9.94 -5.41
N GLU A 56 -9.50 10.61 -4.49
CA GLU A 56 -9.71 12.07 -4.54
C GLU A 56 -8.39 12.84 -4.54
N LYS A 57 -7.37 12.33 -3.84
CA LYS A 57 -6.01 12.91 -3.81
C LYS A 57 -5.14 12.55 -5.02
N GLY A 58 -5.69 11.87 -6.03
CA GLY A 58 -4.98 11.55 -7.26
C GLY A 58 -4.19 10.24 -7.22
N ALA A 59 -4.60 9.27 -6.40
CA ALA A 59 -4.10 7.90 -6.55
C ALA A 59 -4.75 7.24 -7.78
N ASP A 60 -3.94 6.56 -8.59
CA ASP A 60 -4.41 5.76 -9.73
C ASP A 60 -4.83 4.36 -9.29
N GLY A 61 -4.35 3.91 -8.13
CA GLY A 61 -4.70 2.64 -7.52
C GLY A 61 -4.58 2.65 -6.00
N VAL A 62 -5.38 1.80 -5.37
CA VAL A 62 -5.33 1.57 -3.92
C VAL A 62 -5.12 0.09 -3.65
N PHE A 63 -4.13 -0.23 -2.83
CA PHE A 63 -3.80 -1.58 -2.40
C PHE A 63 -4.04 -1.69 -0.88
N VAL A 64 -4.72 -2.74 -0.43
CA VAL A 64 -4.96 -3.00 1.00
C VAL A 64 -4.42 -4.39 1.34
N ALA A 65 -3.43 -4.44 2.22
CA ALA A 65 -2.77 -5.68 2.60
C ALA A 65 -2.83 -5.93 4.11
N GLY A 66 -3.39 -7.09 4.47
CA GLY A 66 -3.54 -7.55 5.85
C GLY A 66 -2.74 -8.81 6.14
N CYS A 67 -2.89 -9.30 7.36
CA CYS A 67 -2.44 -10.63 7.73
C CYS A 67 -3.31 -11.69 7.05
N ARG A 68 -2.79 -12.93 6.98
CA ARG A 68 -3.60 -14.10 6.63
C ARG A 68 -4.74 -14.23 7.64
N ILE A 69 -5.94 -14.54 7.15
CA ILE A 69 -7.11 -14.81 8.00
C ILE A 69 -6.84 -16.11 8.76
N GLY A 70 -6.93 -16.05 10.09
CA GLY A 70 -6.69 -17.16 11.02
C GLY A 70 -6.77 -16.69 12.46
#